data_AF-U7TTK6-F1
#
_entry.id   AF-U7TTK6-F1
#
_cell.length_a   1.000
_cell.length_b   1.000
_cell.length_c   1.000
_cell.angle_alpha   90.00
_cell.angle_beta   90.00
_cell.angle_gamma   90.00
#
_symmetry.space_group_name_H-M   'P 1'
#
loop_
_entity.id
_entity.type
_entity.pdbx_description
1 polymer ?
#
loop_
_entity_poly.entity_id
_entity_poly.type
_entity_poly.pdbx_seq_one_letter_code
_entity_poly.pdbx_strand_id
1 'polypeptide(L)'
;MLKAKFIDIILEVMREEADRIWIDNKEVTVCFKDSKDVDGNAEILKHIYTLQLNKVTGEYRVLIDYGHEIVEIHKGTKFVSLRNFNSCEGKIWTSILEEIEKDKVKNNDK
;
A
#
# COMPACT_ATOMS: atom_id res chain seq x y z
N MET A 1 9.64 4.29 -12.84
CA MET A 1 9.75 2.83 -12.60
C MET A 1 10.74 2.45 -11.50
N LEU A 2 11.92 3.06 -11.38
CA LEU A 2 12.87 2.67 -10.31
C LEU A 2 12.32 2.89 -8.90
N LYS A 3 11.73 4.07 -8.63
CA LYS A 3 11.10 4.37 -7.34
C LYS A 3 9.99 3.38 -6.96
N ALA A 4 9.18 2.95 -7.93
CA ALA A 4 8.12 1.97 -7.69
C ALA A 4 8.69 0.60 -7.31
N LYS A 5 9.67 0.11 -8.08
CA LYS A 5 10.38 -1.15 -7.78
C LYS A 5 11.07 -1.14 -6.42
N PHE A 6 11.62 0.00 -6.01
CA PHE A 6 12.21 0.15 -4.68
C PHE A 6 11.16 0.03 -3.57
N ILE A 7 9.99 0.64 -3.75
CA ILE A 7 8.87 0.53 -2.81
C ILE A 7 8.33 -0.91 -2.79
N ASP A 8 8.26 -1.59 -3.94
CA ASP A 8 7.85 -3.00 -4.02
C ASP A 8 8.72 -3.88 -3.09
N ILE A 9 10.04 -3.70 -3.13
CA ILE A 9 10.97 -4.44 -2.25
C ILE A 9 10.69 -4.13 -0.77
N ILE A 10 10.46 -2.87 -0.42
CA ILE A 10 10.14 -2.50 0.97
C ILE A 10 8.84 -3.17 1.40
N LEU A 11 7.79 -3.09 0.59
CA LEU A 11 6.49 -3.70 0.92
C LEU A 11 6.56 -5.22 0.97
N GLU A 12 7.44 -5.85 0.19
CA GLU A 12 7.70 -7.29 0.29
C GLU A 12 8.32 -7.64 1.63
N VAL A 13 9.37 -6.92 2.06
CA VAL A 13 10.04 -7.15 3.35
C VAL A 13 9.12 -6.83 4.54
N MET A 14 8.25 -5.82 4.41
CA MET A 14 7.28 -5.45 5.44
C MET A 14 6.33 -6.60 5.81
N ARG A 15 6.20 -7.64 4.99
CA ARG A 15 5.43 -8.84 5.34
C ARG A 15 5.94 -9.54 6.60
N GLU A 16 7.21 -9.38 6.93
CA GLU A 16 7.81 -9.98 8.12
C GLU A 16 7.38 -9.22 9.38
N GLU A 17 7.25 -7.90 9.27
CA GLU A 17 7.05 -6.98 10.40
C GLU A 17 5.59 -6.58 10.63
N ALA A 18 4.77 -6.53 9.57
CA ALA A 18 3.40 -6.02 9.62
C ALA A 18 2.35 -7.08 9.29
N ASP A 19 1.22 -7.00 10.00
CA ASP A 19 -0.02 -7.69 9.61
C ASP A 19 -0.74 -6.93 8.50
N ARG A 20 -0.77 -5.59 8.61
CA ARG A 20 -1.50 -4.71 7.68
C ARG A 20 -0.84 -3.36 7.51
N ILE A 21 -1.01 -2.77 6.32
CA ILE A 21 -0.70 -1.37 6.05
C ILE A 21 -1.95 -0.71 5.45
N TRP A 22 -2.37 0.40 6.03
CA TRP A 22 -3.38 1.29 5.46
C TRP A 22 -2.72 2.55 4.92
N ILE A 23 -3.18 3.00 3.76
CA ILE A 23 -2.72 4.24 3.12
C ILE A 23 -3.98 5.01 2.76
N ASP A 24 -4.12 6.23 3.26
CA ASP A 24 -5.15 7.16 2.82
C ASP A 24 -4.55 8.52 2.46
N ASN A 25 -5.37 9.52 2.20
CA ASN A 25 -4.91 10.85 1.81
C ASN A 25 -4.24 11.64 2.95
N LYS A 26 -4.36 11.19 4.20
CA LYS A 26 -3.79 11.82 5.38
C LYS A 26 -2.48 11.18 5.75
N GLU A 27 -2.45 9.86 5.91
CA GLU A 27 -1.30 9.15 6.48
C GLU A 27 -1.14 7.72 5.96
N VAL A 28 -0.04 7.11 6.39
CA VAL A 28 0.21 5.67 6.26
C VAL A 28 0.15 5.09 7.67
N THR A 29 -0.61 4.03 7.89
CA THR A 29 -0.72 3.38 9.19
C THR A 29 -0.26 1.94 9.05
N VAL A 30 0.64 1.50 9.94
CA VAL A 30 1.17 0.14 9.95
C VAL A 30 0.68 -0.58 11.21
N CYS A 31 0.04 -1.73 11.06
CA CYS A 31 -0.22 -2.66 12.16
C CYS A 31 0.92 -3.66 12.21
N PHE A 32 1.86 -3.43 13.12
CA PHE A 32 2.98 -4.34 13.38
C PHE A 32 2.52 -5.61 14.07
N LYS A 33 3.17 -6.73 13.74
CA LYS A 33 2.91 -8.03 14.38
C LYS A 33 3.35 -8.02 15.84
N ASP A 34 4.55 -7.54 16.12
CA ASP A 34 5.03 -7.32 17.49
C ASP A 34 4.86 -5.86 17.90
N SER A 35 3.68 -5.54 18.43
CA SER A 35 3.38 -4.20 18.96
C SER A 35 4.18 -3.81 20.20
N LYS A 36 4.93 -4.74 20.83
CA LYS A 36 5.75 -4.44 22.02
C LYS A 36 7.12 -3.89 21.66
N ASP A 37 7.62 -4.11 20.44
CA ASP A 37 8.87 -3.54 19.95
C ASP A 37 8.69 -2.06 19.56
N VAL A 38 8.62 -1.18 20.56
CA VAL A 38 8.35 0.24 20.33
C VAL A 38 9.46 0.92 19.52
N ASP A 39 10.73 0.60 19.80
CA ASP A 39 11.87 1.27 19.19
C ASP A 39 12.09 0.82 17.73
N GLY A 40 12.03 -0.48 17.47
CA GLY A 40 12.15 -1.03 16.11
C GLY A 40 11.01 -0.56 15.21
N ASN A 41 9.77 -0.63 15.71
CA ASN A 41 8.59 -0.13 14.98
C ASN A 41 8.69 1.36 14.66
N ALA A 42 9.20 2.18 15.60
CA ALA A 42 9.41 3.60 15.37
C ALA A 42 10.47 3.88 14.28
N GLU A 43 11.52 3.07 14.20
CA GLU A 43 12.55 3.19 13.15
C GLU A 43 12.01 2.81 11.76
N ILE A 44 11.24 1.72 11.67
CA ILE A 44 10.58 1.31 10.43
C ILE A 44 9.61 2.39 9.95
N LEU A 45 8.79 2.94 10.87
CA LEU A 45 7.83 4.01 10.54
C LEU A 45 8.51 5.26 9.96
N LYS A 46 9.67 5.67 10.49
CA LYS A 46 10.44 6.80 9.91
C LYS A 46 10.74 6.55 8.44
N HIS A 47 11.20 5.35 8.09
CA HIS A 47 11.48 4.99 6.70
C HIS A 47 10.21 4.97 5.85
N ILE A 48 9.13 4.33 6.32
CA ILE A 48 7.84 4.28 5.60
C ILE A 48 7.30 5.69 5.32
N TYR A 49 7.35 6.61 6.28
CA TYR A 49 6.89 7.98 6.10
C TYR A 49 7.70 8.78 5.08
N THR A 50 9.00 8.49 4.92
CA THR A 50 9.82 9.14 3.88
C THR A 50 9.40 8.76 2.47
N LEU A 51 8.73 7.61 2.28
CA LEU A 51 8.23 7.18 0.97
C LEU A 51 7.06 8.03 0.47
N GLN A 52 6.33 8.67 1.39
CA GLN A 52 5.18 9.55 1.11
C GLN A 52 4.10 8.86 0.26
N LEU A 53 3.77 7.60 0.57
CA LEU A 53 2.81 6.79 -0.19
C LEU A 53 1.43 7.46 -0.26
N ASN A 54 0.97 8.03 0.85
CA ASN A 54 -0.29 8.80 0.98
C ASN A 54 -0.43 9.92 -0.05
N LYS A 55 0.67 10.63 -0.35
CA LYS A 55 0.65 11.70 -1.36
C LYS A 55 0.50 11.16 -2.78
N VAL A 56 1.02 9.95 -3.04
CA VAL A 56 0.94 9.31 -4.35
C VAL A 56 -0.43 8.66 -4.57
N THR A 57 -1.00 8.03 -3.54
CA THR A 57 -2.36 7.47 -3.61
C THR A 57 -3.41 8.56 -3.74
N GLY A 58 -3.18 9.75 -3.20
CA GLY A 58 -4.10 10.88 -3.34
C GLY A 58 -5.44 10.57 -2.67
N GLU A 59 -6.55 10.71 -3.40
CA GLU A 59 -7.92 10.44 -2.90
C GLU A 59 -8.25 8.94 -2.71
N TYR A 60 -7.35 8.05 -3.12
CA TYR A 60 -7.54 6.62 -2.99
C TYR A 60 -7.11 6.13 -1.62
N ARG A 61 -7.83 5.12 -1.11
CA ARG A 61 -7.52 4.40 0.11
C ARG A 61 -7.06 3.00 -0.27
N VAL A 62 -5.93 2.57 0.28
CA VAL A 62 -5.34 1.27 0.01
C VAL A 62 -5.15 0.51 1.31
N LEU A 63 -5.58 -0.74 1.34
CA LEU A 63 -5.26 -1.72 2.37
C LEU A 63 -4.34 -2.77 1.74
N ILE A 64 -3.19 -3.00 2.36
CA ILE A 64 -2.34 -4.16 2.12
C ILE A 64 -2.50 -5.05 3.35
N ASP A 65 -3.15 -6.20 3.19
CA ASP A 65 -3.34 -7.19 4.26
C ASP A 65 -2.41 -8.38 4.02
N TYR A 66 -1.35 -8.49 4.83
CA TYR A 66 -0.36 -9.55 4.72
C TYR A 66 -0.88 -10.89 5.27
N GLY A 67 -1.84 -10.86 6.20
CA GLY A 67 -2.45 -12.07 6.76
C GLY A 67 -3.36 -12.79 5.76
N HIS A 68 -4.05 -12.04 4.91
CA HIS A 68 -4.88 -12.57 3.83
C HIS A 68 -4.19 -12.53 2.45
N GLU A 69 -2.98 -11.97 2.37
CA GLU A 69 -2.20 -11.76 1.14
C GLU A 69 -2.98 -11.05 0.02
N ILE A 70 -3.67 -9.96 0.37
CA ILE A 70 -4.48 -9.15 -0.54
C ILE A 70 -4.16 -7.66 -0.49
N VAL A 71 -4.49 -6.98 -1.57
CA VAL A 71 -4.54 -5.53 -1.69
C VAL A 71 -5.95 -5.11 -2.07
N GLU A 72 -6.52 -4.20 -1.30
CA GLU A 72 -7.85 -3.63 -1.53
C GLU A 72 -7.75 -2.12 -1.76
N ILE A 73 -8.42 -1.62 -2.80
CA ILE A 73 -8.35 -0.22 -3.21
C ILE A 73 -9.77 0.36 -3.25
N HIS A 74 -9.94 1.53 -2.64
CA HIS A 74 -11.18 2.31 -2.63
C HIS A 74 -10.92 3.75 -3.06
N LYS A 75 -11.95 4.44 -3.54
CA LYS A 75 -11.98 5.89 -3.75
C LYS A 75 -13.19 6.46 -3.03
N GLY A 76 -12.98 7.17 -1.92
CA GLY A 76 -14.07 7.42 -0.97
C GLY A 76 -14.72 6.09 -0.56
N THR A 77 -16.04 5.99 -0.56
CA THR A 77 -16.79 4.75 -0.26
C THR A 77 -16.90 3.77 -1.44
N LYS A 78 -16.39 4.14 -2.63
CA LYS A 78 -16.46 3.30 -3.84
C LYS A 78 -15.33 2.27 -3.83
N PHE A 79 -15.68 0.99 -3.93
CA PHE A 79 -14.74 -0.09 -4.21
C PHE A 79 -14.14 0.07 -5.61
N VAL A 80 -12.82 -0.07 -5.73
CA VAL A 80 -12.07 0.06 -7.00
C VAL A 80 -11.50 -1.28 -7.44
N SER A 81 -10.74 -1.96 -6.58
CA SER A 81 -10.05 -3.20 -6.94
C SER A 81 -9.72 -4.05 -5.72
N LEU A 82 -9.66 -5.36 -5.94
CA LEU A 82 -9.15 -6.37 -5.00
C LEU A 82 -8.16 -7.25 -5.76
N ARG A 83 -6.93 -7.36 -5.27
CA ARG A 83 -5.86 -8.17 -5.86
C ARG A 83 -5.29 -9.10 -4.81
N ASN A 84 -4.96 -10.32 -5.20
CA ASN A 84 -4.15 -11.20 -4.37
C ASN A 84 -2.66 -10.95 -4.68
N PHE A 85 -1.76 -11.24 -3.73
CA PHE A 85 -0.33 -10.99 -3.92
C PHE A 85 0.27 -11.77 -5.08
N ASN A 86 -0.20 -13.00 -5.32
CA ASN A 86 0.25 -13.82 -6.46
C ASN A 86 -0.01 -13.12 -7.80
N SER A 87 -1.15 -12.42 -7.93
CA SER A 87 -1.51 -11.65 -9.12
C SER A 87 -0.70 -10.36 -9.28
N CYS A 88 -0.05 -9.91 -8.21
CA CYS A 88 0.87 -8.77 -8.25
C CYS A 88 2.29 -9.19 -8.63
N GLU A 89 2.62 -10.49 -8.68
CA GLU A 89 3.96 -11.01 -9.02
C GLU A 89 5.10 -10.36 -8.20
N GLY A 90 4.88 -10.14 -6.90
CA GLY A 90 5.84 -9.45 -6.02
C GLY A 90 5.94 -7.93 -6.22
N LYS A 91 5.11 -7.34 -7.09
CA LYS A 91 5.12 -5.90 -7.42
C LYS A 91 3.88 -5.19 -6.87
N ILE A 92 3.63 -5.35 -5.56
CA ILE A 92 2.44 -4.86 -4.86
C ILE A 92 2.16 -3.37 -5.14
N TRP A 93 3.16 -2.51 -4.98
CA TRP A 93 3.03 -1.06 -5.19
C TRP A 93 2.80 -0.73 -6.65
N THR A 94 3.53 -1.38 -7.55
CA THR A 94 3.33 -1.17 -8.99
C THR A 94 1.90 -1.54 -9.39
N SER A 95 1.36 -2.67 -8.90
CA SER A 95 -0.03 -3.07 -9.15
C SER A 95 -1.04 -2.06 -8.59
N ILE A 96 -0.80 -1.49 -7.40
CA ILE A 96 -1.64 -0.42 -6.84
C ILE A 96 -1.70 0.78 -7.79
N LEU A 97 -0.55 1.26 -8.26
CA LEU A 97 -0.49 2.40 -9.18
C LEU A 97 -1.23 2.14 -10.49
N GLU A 98 -1.09 0.93 -11.04
CA GLU A 98 -1.79 0.54 -12.27
C GLU A 98 -3.30 0.50 -12.10
N GLU A 99 -3.81 -0.02 -10.98
CA GLU A 99 -5.26 -0.07 -10.73
C GLU A 99 -5.85 1.32 -10.50
N ILE A 100 -5.13 2.20 -9.81
CA ILE A 100 -5.50 3.60 -9.65
C ILE A 100 -5.56 4.30 -11.03
N GLU A 101 -4.55 4.11 -11.87
CA GLU A 101 -4.52 4.72 -13.21
C GLU A 101 -5.67 4.21 -14.09
N LYS A 102 -5.94 2.90 -14.06
CA LYS A 102 -7.09 2.31 -14.77
C LYS A 102 -8.43 2.90 -14.33
N ASP A 103 -8.64 3.15 -13.04
CA ASP A 103 -9.87 3.80 -12.56
C ASP A 103 -9.96 5.28 -12.97
N LYS A 104 -8.83 6.01 -12.96
CA LYS A 104 -8.80 7.41 -13.43
C LYS A 104 -9.20 7.52 -14.89
N VAL A 105 -8.61 6.70 -15.77
CA VAL A 105 -8.94 6.68 -17.21
C VAL A 105 -10.42 6.37 -17.42
N LYS A 106 -10.95 5.33 -16.77
CA LYS A 106 -12.37 4.95 -16.87
C LYS A 106 -13.36 6.05 -16.44
N ASN A 107 -12.97 6.93 -15.52
CA ASN A 107 -13.82 8.02 -15.05
C ASN A 107 -13.70 9.30 -15.91
N ASN A 108 -12.60 9.47 -16.67
CA ASN A 108 -12.41 10.58 -17.59
C ASN A 108 -13.13 10.37 -18.95
N ASP A 109 -13.43 9.13 -19.31
CA ASP A 109 -14.19 8.77 -20.52
C ASP A 109 -15.73 8.87 -20.33
N LYS A 110 -16.20 9.56 -19.27
CA LYS A 110 -17.62 9.81 -18.97
C LYS A 110 -17.89 11.31 -18.86
#